data_AF-A0A4Y2UZR4-F1
#
_entry.id   AF-A0A4Y2UZR4-F1
#
_cell.length_a   1.000
_cell.length_b   1.000
_cell.length_c   1.000
_cell.angle_alpha   90.00
_cell.angle_beta   90.00
_cell.angle_gamma   90.00
#
_symmetry.space_group_name_H-M   'P 1'
#
loop_
_entity.id
_entity.type
_entity.pdbx_description
1 polymer ?
#
loop_
_entity_poly.entity_id
_entity_poly.type
_entity_poly.pdbx_seq_one_letter_code
_entity_poly.pdbx_strand_id
1 'polypeptide(L)'
;MAIRPFIARRSRPRTFYWDNGSNFKGTYNELSTFDWKKVVPDANNKKLFCQFNSPIASWWGGFWKRFVRVLEELLRLSLGKSILLFEELRNVLCDCESVINSRPLTYVSKNSDDLIPLTPSMILIENRNFITSDIGLVETQSFRKRIKFRINLLKDLNLRFRK
;
A
#
# COMPACT_ATOMS: atom_id res chain seq x y z
N MET A 1 -15.94 -11.28 -1.76
CA MET A 1 -14.55 -11.56 -1.31
C MET A 1 -13.57 -10.56 -1.92
N ALA A 2 -13.11 -9.55 -1.16
CA ALA A 2 -12.19 -8.51 -1.66
C ALA A 2 -10.69 -8.90 -1.62
N ILE A 3 -10.35 -9.97 -0.88
CA ILE A 3 -8.95 -10.42 -0.66
C ILE A 3 -8.29 -10.92 -1.95
N ARG A 4 -9.00 -11.72 -2.76
CA ARG A 4 -8.44 -12.29 -4.01
C ARG A 4 -8.05 -11.21 -5.04
N PRO A 5 -8.92 -10.24 -5.38
CA PRO A 5 -8.52 -9.12 -6.25
C PRO A 5 -7.38 -8.26 -5.67
N PHE A 6 -7.31 -8.10 -4.34
CA PHE A 6 -6.22 -7.38 -3.68
C PHE A 6 -4.87 -8.07 -3.89
N ILE A 7 -4.80 -9.38 -3.61
CA ILE A 7 -3.57 -10.18 -3.79
C ILE A 7 -3.12 -10.18 -5.25
N ALA A 8 -4.06 -10.29 -6.19
CA ALA A 8 -3.76 -10.24 -7.62
C ALA A 8 -3.14 -8.90 -8.06
N ARG A 9 -3.56 -7.78 -7.46
CA ARG A 9 -3.05 -6.44 -7.81
C ARG A 9 -1.73 -6.07 -7.12
N ARG A 10 -1.54 -6.45 -5.85
CA ARG A 10 -0.46 -5.92 -5.00
C ARG A 10 0.55 -6.96 -4.52
N SER A 11 0.38 -8.24 -4.88
CA SER A 11 1.04 -9.43 -4.31
C SER A 11 0.49 -9.86 -2.94
N ARG A 12 0.85 -11.06 -2.50
CA ARG A 12 0.37 -11.66 -1.26
C ARG A 12 1.07 -11.05 -0.05
N PRO A 13 0.36 -10.39 0.88
CA PRO A 13 0.98 -9.91 2.11
C PRO A 13 1.28 -11.07 3.07
N ARG A 14 2.27 -10.86 3.94
CA ARG A 14 2.58 -11.78 5.04
C ARG A 14 1.55 -11.69 6.17
N THR A 15 1.16 -10.46 6.52
CA THR A 15 0.28 -10.18 7.65
C THR A 15 -0.86 -9.24 7.22
N PHE A 16 -2.09 -9.57 7.59
CA PHE A 16 -3.24 -8.68 7.55
C PHE A 16 -3.55 -8.14 8.94
N TYR A 17 -3.81 -6.84 9.03
CA TYR A 17 -4.33 -6.19 10.22
C TYR A 17 -5.82 -5.93 10.03
N TRP A 18 -6.65 -6.48 10.92
CA TRP A 18 -8.10 -6.37 10.87
C TRP A 18 -8.66 -5.70 12.13
N ASP A 19 -9.81 -5.06 11.99
CA ASP A 19 -10.60 -4.66 13.14
C ASP A 19 -11.45 -5.83 13.67
N ASN A 20 -12.07 -5.64 14.83
CA ASN A 20 -12.88 -6.67 15.49
C ASN A 20 -14.28 -6.84 14.87
N GLY A 21 -14.51 -6.35 13.65
CA GLY A 21 -15.76 -6.52 12.92
C GLY A 21 -16.09 -8.01 12.70
N SER A 22 -17.39 -8.33 12.76
CA SER A 22 -17.90 -9.68 12.62
C SER A 22 -17.49 -10.33 11.29
N ASN A 23 -17.49 -9.57 10.19
CA ASN A 23 -17.08 -10.06 8.86
C ASN A 23 -15.63 -10.55 8.85
N PHE A 24 -14.70 -9.83 9.49
CA PHE A 24 -13.30 -10.24 9.57
C PHE A 24 -13.10 -11.43 10.50
N LYS A 25 -13.83 -11.49 11.62
CA LYS A 25 -13.82 -12.66 12.52
C LYS A 25 -14.35 -13.91 11.82
N GLY A 26 -15.44 -13.79 11.07
CA GLY A 26 -15.99 -14.88 10.25
C GLY A 26 -14.97 -15.36 9.20
N THR A 27 -14.40 -14.43 8.44
CA THR A 27 -13.36 -14.74 7.44
C THR A 27 -12.13 -15.38 8.09
N TYR A 28 -11.72 -14.94 9.28
CA TYR A 28 -10.61 -15.55 10.03
C TYR A 28 -10.90 -17.00 10.41
N ASN A 29 -12.12 -17.27 10.90
CA ASN A 29 -12.55 -18.60 11.28
C ASN A 29 -12.63 -19.51 10.04
N GLU A 30 -13.09 -19.01 8.90
CA GLU A 30 -13.03 -19.76 7.64
C GLU A 30 -11.58 -20.03 7.21
N LEU A 31 -10.68 -19.05 7.34
CA LEU A 31 -9.27 -19.21 6.99
C LEU A 31 -8.51 -20.17 7.92
N SER A 32 -8.99 -20.35 9.16
CA SER A 32 -8.36 -21.23 10.14
C SER A 32 -8.72 -22.70 9.94
N THR A 33 -9.82 -23.01 9.26
CA THR A 33 -10.20 -24.40 8.92
C THR A 33 -9.41 -24.97 7.74
N PHE A 34 -8.80 -24.12 6.90
CA PHE A 34 -8.01 -24.60 5.77
C PHE A 34 -6.71 -25.27 6.22
N ASP A 35 -6.43 -26.44 5.63
CA ASP A 35 -5.14 -27.09 5.74
C ASP A 35 -4.10 -26.38 4.87
N TRP A 36 -3.43 -25.41 5.47
CA TRP A 36 -2.41 -24.59 4.81
C TRP A 36 -1.26 -25.42 4.24
N LYS A 37 -1.02 -26.66 4.71
CA LYS A 37 0.01 -27.55 4.14
C LYS A 37 -0.35 -28.06 2.74
N LYS A 38 -1.65 -28.19 2.44
CA LYS A 38 -2.14 -28.58 1.10
C LYS A 38 -2.33 -27.39 0.17
N VAL A 39 -2.76 -26.25 0.72
CA VAL A 39 -3.02 -25.01 -0.04
C VAL A 39 -1.72 -24.33 -0.45
N VAL A 40 -0.66 -24.53 0.33
CA VAL A 40 0.62 -23.87 0.16
C VAL A 40 1.75 -24.92 0.18
N PRO A 41 1.94 -25.67 -0.91
CA PRO A 41 2.99 -26.68 -0.99
C PRO A 41 4.39 -26.05 -1.14
N ASP A 42 4.47 -24.85 -1.71
CA ASP A 42 5.74 -24.16 -1.96
C ASP A 42 6.24 -23.37 -0.74
N ALA A 43 7.49 -23.60 -0.36
CA ALA A 43 8.17 -22.94 0.77
C ALA A 43 8.19 -21.40 0.73
N ASN A 44 8.00 -20.80 -0.46
CA ASN A 44 7.94 -19.35 -0.65
C ASN A 44 6.57 -18.74 -0.28
N ASN A 45 5.51 -19.53 -0.35
CA ASN A 45 4.20 -19.09 0.06
C ASN A 45 4.11 -19.35 1.57
N LYS A 46 4.10 -18.30 2.38
CA LYS A 46 3.95 -18.44 3.83
C LYS A 46 2.46 -18.40 4.20
N LYS A 47 2.12 -19.05 5.32
CA LYS A 47 0.80 -18.93 5.94
C LYS A 47 0.47 -17.45 6.14
N LEU A 48 -0.76 -17.09 5.82
CA LEU A 48 -1.27 -15.74 6.05
C LEU A 48 -1.42 -15.52 7.56
N PHE A 49 -0.79 -14.50 8.12
CA PHE A 49 -1.03 -14.11 9.51
C PHE A 49 -2.12 -13.04 9.54
N CYS A 50 -3.14 -13.21 10.38
CA CYS A 50 -4.14 -12.18 10.62
C CYS A 50 -4.02 -11.73 12.07
N GLN A 51 -3.89 -10.42 12.27
CA GLN A 51 -3.80 -9.80 13.57
C GLN A 51 -4.98 -8.85 13.76
N PHE A 52 -5.72 -9.04 14.86
CA PHE A 52 -6.81 -8.17 15.24
C PHE A 52 -6.33 -7.03 16.13
N ASN A 53 -6.93 -5.86 15.97
CA ASN A 53 -6.70 -4.74 16.89
C ASN A 53 -7.18 -5.10 18.30
N SER A 54 -6.43 -4.64 19.32
CA SER A 54 -6.88 -4.77 20.71
C SER A 54 -8.24 -4.05 20.87
N PRO A 55 -9.24 -4.68 21.53
CA PRO A 55 -10.56 -4.07 21.74
C PRO A 55 -10.50 -2.70 22.42
N ILE A 56 -9.49 -2.49 23.25
CA ILE A 56 -9.29 -1.27 24.04
C ILE A 56 -8.56 -0.18 23.23
N ALA A 57 -7.84 -0.57 22.18
CA ALA A 57 -6.98 0.32 21.41
C ALA A 57 -7.69 0.90 20.18
N SER A 58 -8.80 1.61 20.42
CA SER A 58 -9.65 2.22 19.38
C SER A 58 -8.90 3.16 18.43
N TRP A 59 -7.78 3.74 18.86
CA TRP A 59 -6.91 4.60 18.06
C TRP A 59 -6.22 3.87 16.89
N TRP A 60 -6.03 2.53 16.96
CA TRP A 60 -5.32 1.78 15.91
C TRP A 60 -6.06 1.84 14.56
N GLY A 61 -7.39 1.94 14.60
CA GLY A 61 -8.21 2.12 13.40
C GLY A 61 -8.20 3.54 12.84
N GLY A 62 -7.63 4.51 13.54
CA GLY A 62 -7.70 5.93 13.18
C GLY A 62 -7.05 6.26 11.84
N PHE A 63 -5.92 5.62 11.53
CA PHE A 63 -5.24 5.81 10.25
C PHE A 63 -6.08 5.29 9.08
N TRP A 64 -6.68 4.10 9.20
CA TRP A 64 -7.56 3.55 8.16
C TRP A 64 -8.79 4.42 7.96
N LYS A 65 -9.41 4.90 9.04
CA LYS A 65 -10.53 5.84 8.98
C LYS A 65 -10.16 7.14 8.29
N ARG A 66 -8.98 7.69 8.58
CA ARG A 66 -8.46 8.89 7.90
C ARG A 66 -8.25 8.62 6.40
N PHE A 67 -7.74 7.45 6.05
CA PHE A 67 -7.54 7.08 4.64
C PHE A 67 -8.87 6.93 3.89
N VAL A 68 -9.87 6.27 4.49
CA VAL A 68 -11.23 6.18 3.95
C VAL A 68 -11.82 7.58 3.74
N ARG A 69 -11.66 8.48 4.72
CA ARG A 69 -12.11 9.86 4.59
C ARG A 69 -11.46 10.60 3.41
N VAL A 70 -10.16 10.43 3.17
CA VAL A 70 -9.48 11.02 2.00
C VAL A 70 -10.07 10.49 0.69
N LEU A 71 -10.35 9.19 0.62
CA LEU A 71 -10.99 8.59 -0.55
C LEU A 71 -12.41 9.15 -0.77
N GLU A 72 -13.22 9.23 0.29
CA GLU A 72 -14.59 9.78 0.23
C GLU A 72 -14.59 11.25 -0.20
N GLU A 73 -13.64 12.06 0.30
CA GLU A 73 -13.48 13.45 -0.10
C GLU A 73 -13.13 13.57 -1.59
N LEU A 74 -12.21 12.74 -2.10
CA LEU A 74 -11.87 12.70 -3.53
C LEU A 74 -13.07 12.28 -4.39
N LEU A 75 -13.82 11.27 -3.96
CA LEU A 75 -15.03 10.82 -4.66
C LEU A 75 -16.09 11.92 -4.69
N ARG A 76 -16.33 12.61 -3.57
CA ARG A 76 -17.30 13.72 -3.52
C ARG A 76 -16.91 14.86 -4.45
N LEU A 77 -15.62 15.22 -4.50
CA LEU A 77 -15.12 16.25 -5.40
C LEU A 77 -15.18 15.83 -6.87
N SER A 78 -14.88 14.57 -7.17
CA SER A 78 -14.87 14.06 -8.54
C SER A 78 -16.27 13.82 -9.11
N LEU A 79 -17.22 13.38 -8.29
CA LEU A 79 -18.57 12.95 -8.73
C LEU A 79 -19.61 14.07 -8.60
N GLY A 80 -19.49 14.94 -7.60
CA GLY A 80 -20.52 15.93 -7.31
C GLY A 80 -21.90 15.29 -7.11
N LYS A 81 -22.81 15.48 -8.08
CA LYS A 81 -24.19 14.94 -8.07
C LYS A 81 -24.40 13.77 -9.05
N SER A 82 -23.37 13.28 -9.72
CA SER A 82 -23.50 12.20 -10.71
C SER A 82 -23.83 10.87 -10.03
N ILE A 83 -24.71 10.09 -10.65
CA ILE A 83 -24.99 8.70 -10.26
C ILE A 83 -24.26 7.81 -11.26
N LEU A 84 -23.41 6.90 -10.75
CA LEU A 84 -22.60 6.03 -11.59
C LEU A 84 -23.10 4.59 -11.55
N LEU A 85 -22.94 3.91 -12.69
CA LEU A 85 -23.02 2.45 -12.76
C LEU A 85 -21.80 1.82 -12.06
N PHE A 86 -21.92 0.52 -11.76
CA PHE A 86 -20.88 -0.20 -11.03
C PHE A 86 -19.50 -0.14 -11.71
N GLU A 87 -19.46 -0.30 -13.03
CA GLU A 87 -18.20 -0.26 -13.81
C GLU A 87 -17.58 1.12 -13.82
N GLU A 88 -18.40 2.17 -13.97
CA GLU A 88 -17.97 3.56 -13.94
C GLU A 88 -17.41 3.93 -12.55
N LEU A 89 -18.10 3.54 -11.48
CA LEU A 89 -17.62 3.74 -10.11
C LEU A 89 -16.29 3.02 -9.88
N ARG A 90 -16.12 1.80 -10.41
CA ARG A 90 -14.87 1.06 -10.32
C ARG A 90 -13.72 1.79 -11.01
N ASN A 91 -13.97 2.41 -12.16
CA ASN A 91 -12.97 3.20 -12.88
C ASN A 91 -12.59 4.46 -12.09
N VAL A 92 -13.57 5.21 -11.59
CA VAL A 92 -13.32 6.41 -10.76
C VAL A 92 -12.56 6.05 -9.48
N LEU A 93 -12.84 4.91 -8.87
CA LEU A 93 -12.08 4.40 -7.72
C LEU A 93 -10.61 4.12 -8.08
N CYS A 94 -10.34 3.61 -9.28
CA CYS A 94 -8.96 3.41 -9.75
C CYS A 94 -8.24 4.75 -9.97
N ASP A 95 -8.93 5.76 -10.49
CA ASP A 95 -8.37 7.11 -10.66
C ASP A 95 -8.06 7.75 -9.31
N CYS A 96 -8.99 7.66 -8.35
CA CYS A 96 -8.77 8.11 -6.97
C CYS A 96 -7.58 7.38 -6.32
N GLU A 97 -7.47 6.06 -6.50
CA GLU A 97 -6.34 5.27 -6.03
C GLU A 97 -5.02 5.76 -6.65
N SER A 98 -5.00 6.08 -7.95
CA SER A 98 -3.83 6.63 -8.65
C SER A 98 -3.41 7.98 -8.08
N VAL A 99 -4.36 8.89 -7.85
CA VAL A 99 -4.11 10.22 -7.27
C VAL A 99 -3.54 10.10 -5.86
N ILE A 100 -4.14 9.28 -5.00
CA ILE A 100 -3.66 9.09 -3.62
C ILE A 100 -2.24 8.52 -3.62
N ASN A 101 -1.96 7.51 -4.44
CA ASN A 101 -0.65 6.87 -4.48
C ASN A 101 0.43 7.72 -5.17
N SER A 102 0.04 8.77 -5.91
CA SER A 102 0.97 9.71 -6.54
C SER A 102 1.31 10.92 -5.66
N ARG A 103 0.68 11.04 -4.47
CA ARG A 103 0.97 12.16 -3.57
C ARG A 103 2.39 12.10 -3.01
N PRO A 104 3.14 13.21 -2.99
CA PRO A 104 4.48 13.25 -2.45
C PRO A 104 4.49 13.08 -0.92
N LEU A 105 5.30 12.14 -0.42
CA LEU A 105 5.62 11.92 1.00
C LEU A 105 6.79 12.78 1.48
N THR A 106 7.61 13.27 0.55
CA THR A 106 8.75 14.14 0.84
C THR A 106 8.55 15.52 0.22
N TYR A 107 9.41 16.46 0.60
CA TYR A 107 9.43 17.82 0.06
C TYR A 107 9.46 17.84 -1.47
N VAL A 108 8.58 18.65 -2.06
CA VAL A 108 8.54 18.93 -3.50
C VAL A 108 9.41 20.17 -3.74
N SER A 109 10.51 20.01 -4.48
CA SER A 109 11.36 21.14 -4.84
C SER A 109 10.76 21.94 -6.00
N LYS A 110 11.10 23.24 -6.05
CA LYS A 110 10.79 24.11 -7.19
C LYS A 110 11.83 24.01 -8.32
N ASN A 111 13.03 23.52 -8.01
CA ASN A 111 14.11 23.38 -8.99
C ASN A 111 13.97 22.06 -9.75
N SER A 112 14.14 22.10 -11.08
CA SER A 112 14.10 20.91 -11.95
C SER A 112 15.23 19.92 -11.70
N ASP A 113 16.37 20.42 -11.20
CA ASP A 113 17.59 19.62 -11.02
C ASP A 113 17.60 18.88 -9.68
N ASP A 114 16.61 19.14 -8.81
CA ASP A 114 16.46 18.47 -7.54
C ASP A 114 15.78 17.10 -7.69
N LEU A 115 15.98 16.24 -6.69
CA LEU A 115 15.40 14.90 -6.70
C LEU A 115 13.86 14.92 -6.69
N ILE A 116 13.28 14.06 -7.52
CA ILE A 116 11.85 13.76 -7.54
C ILE A 116 11.39 13.32 -6.12
N PRO A 117 10.27 13.86 -5.62
CA PRO A 117 9.74 13.49 -4.31
C PRO A 117 9.31 12.03 -4.26
N LEU A 118 9.50 11.39 -3.11
CA LEU A 118 9.06 10.02 -2.88
C LEU A 118 7.54 9.97 -2.81
N THR A 119 6.91 9.02 -3.50
CA THR A 119 5.46 8.80 -3.48
C THR A 119 5.14 7.39 -2.97
N PRO A 120 3.92 7.12 -2.47
CA PRO A 120 3.51 5.77 -2.08
C PRO A 120 3.65 4.77 -3.24
N SER A 121 3.36 5.18 -4.47
CA SER A 121 3.46 4.32 -5.65
C SER A 121 4.90 3.81 -5.85
N MET A 122 5.92 4.63 -5.61
CA MET A 122 7.33 4.20 -5.67
C MET A 122 7.61 3.04 -4.70
N ILE A 123 7.11 3.13 -3.46
CA ILE A 123 7.29 2.09 -2.43
C ILE A 123 6.51 0.81 -2.76
N LEU A 124 5.34 0.96 -3.37
CA LEU A 124 4.43 -0.14 -3.71
C LEU A 124 4.85 -0.87 -5.00
N ILE A 125 5.38 -0.16 -5.99
CA ILE A 125 5.74 -0.67 -7.32
C ILE A 125 7.13 -1.29 -7.33
N GLU A 126 8.08 -0.85 -6.49
CA GLU A 126 9.40 -1.48 -6.31
C GLU A 126 9.33 -2.98 -5.88
N ASN A 127 8.13 -3.53 -5.63
CA ASN A 127 7.87 -4.96 -5.53
C ASN A 127 7.77 -5.70 -6.88
N ARG A 128 7.88 -5.02 -8.02
CA ARG A 128 8.37 -5.66 -9.24
C ARG A 128 9.88 -5.58 -9.16
N ASN A 129 10.57 -6.72 -9.09
CA ASN A 129 12.02 -6.82 -9.11
C ASN A 129 12.60 -6.16 -10.38
N PHE A 130 12.65 -4.84 -10.44
CA PHE A 130 13.48 -4.09 -11.36
C PHE A 130 14.61 -3.53 -10.53
N ILE A 131 15.59 -4.41 -10.35
CA ILE A 131 16.94 -4.03 -9.99
C ILE A 131 17.35 -2.93 -10.97
N THR A 132 17.31 -1.69 -10.51
CA THR A 132 18.13 -0.63 -11.09
C THR A 132 19.06 -0.13 -10.01
N SER A 133 19.82 -1.05 -9.42
CA SER A 133 21.08 -0.73 -8.74
C SER A 133 22.09 -0.10 -9.71
N ASP A 134 21.91 -0.37 -11.00
CA ASP A 134 22.91 -0.14 -12.03
C ASP A 134 22.84 1.30 -12.56
N ILE A 135 21.64 1.88 -12.59
CA ILE A 135 21.39 3.27 -13.03
C ILE A 135 21.81 4.28 -11.94
N GLY A 136 21.86 3.86 -10.66
CA GLY A 136 22.30 4.70 -9.54
C GLY A 136 23.81 4.86 -9.39
N LEU A 137 24.60 4.06 -10.12
CA LEU A 137 26.07 4.12 -10.09
C LEU A 137 26.67 5.05 -11.15
N VAL A 138 25.89 5.44 -12.18
CA VAL A 138 26.43 6.06 -13.38
C VAL A 138 26.48 7.59 -13.35
N GLU A 139 25.76 8.30 -12.46
CA GLU A 139 25.75 9.77 -12.54
C GLU A 139 26.02 10.53 -11.22
N THR A 140 27.23 11.13 -11.23
CA THR A 140 27.62 12.47 -10.76
C THR A 140 28.03 12.70 -9.30
N GLN A 141 29.23 13.26 -9.17
CA GLN A 141 29.96 13.58 -7.95
C GLN A 141 29.30 14.69 -7.09
N SER A 142 28.23 15.35 -7.55
CA SER A 142 27.63 16.52 -6.88
C SER A 142 26.42 16.23 -5.98
N PHE A 143 25.69 15.10 -6.16
CA PHE A 143 24.40 14.87 -5.47
C PHE A 143 24.40 13.79 -4.35
N ARG A 144 25.59 13.33 -3.93
CA ARG A 144 25.76 12.14 -3.06
C ARG A 144 24.96 12.17 -1.75
N LYS A 145 24.81 13.32 -1.08
CA LYS A 145 24.15 13.40 0.23
C LYS A 145 22.63 13.23 0.14
N ARG A 146 21.97 13.94 -0.79
CA ARG A 146 20.50 13.93 -0.91
C ARG A 146 19.99 12.62 -1.50
N ILE A 147 20.74 12.03 -2.44
CA ILE A 147 20.45 10.69 -2.98
C ILE A 147 20.58 9.64 -1.88
N LYS A 148 21.68 9.65 -1.12
CA LYS A 148 21.87 8.73 0.01
C LYS A 148 20.80 8.90 1.08
N PHE A 149 20.39 10.13 1.38
CA PHE A 149 19.27 10.41 2.29
C PHE A 149 17.95 9.81 1.77
N ARG A 150 17.61 10.00 0.49
CA ARG A 150 16.40 9.42 -0.11
C ARG A 150 16.42 7.89 -0.06
N ILE A 151 17.54 7.26 -0.41
CA ILE A 151 17.71 5.80 -0.35
C ILE A 151 17.56 5.31 1.09
N ASN A 152 18.17 5.98 2.06
CA ASN A 152 18.04 5.61 3.46
C ASN A 152 16.59 5.77 3.96
N LEU A 153 15.92 6.85 3.59
CA LEU A 153 14.52 7.09 3.93
C LEU A 153 13.61 6.03 3.32
N LEU A 154 13.86 5.63 2.08
CA LEU A 154 13.13 4.54 1.42
C LEU A 154 13.38 3.20 2.12
N LYS A 155 14.63 2.89 2.50
CA LYS A 155 14.96 1.69 3.30
C LYS A 155 14.26 1.72 4.65
N ASP A 156 14.28 2.84 5.36
CA ASP A 156 13.62 2.98 6.67
C ASP A 156 12.10 2.83 6.56
N LEU A 157 11.48 3.43 5.56
CA LEU A 157 10.05 3.26 5.31
C LEU A 157 9.73 1.79 4.98
N ASN A 158 10.53 1.15 4.11
CA ASN A 158 10.36 -0.26 3.81
C ASN A 158 10.52 -1.13 5.07
N LEU A 159 11.51 -0.89 5.93
CA LEU A 159 11.69 -1.61 7.19
C LEU A 159 10.52 -1.40 8.16
N ARG A 160 9.98 -0.18 8.24
CA ARG A 160 8.83 0.13 9.11
C ARG A 160 7.56 -0.56 8.64
N PHE A 161 7.33 -0.61 7.33
CA PHE A 161 6.10 -1.16 6.74
C PHE A 161 6.20 -2.65 6.37
N ARG A 162 7.40 -3.26 6.39
CA ARG A 162 7.65 -4.66 5.98
C ARG A 162 8.49 -5.47 7.00
N LYS A 163 8.02 -5.58 8.24
CA LYS A 163 8.55 -6.57 9.22
C LYS A 163 8.02 -7.99 8.95
#